data_AF-A0A2E6GMU2-F1
#
_entry.id   AF-A0A2E6GMU2-F1
#
_cell.length_a   1.000
_cell.length_b   1.000
_cell.length_c   1.000
_cell.angle_alpha   90.00
_cell.angle_beta   90.00
_cell.angle_gamma   90.00
#
_symmetry.space_group_name_H-M   'P 1'
#
loop_
_entity.id
_entity.type
_entity.pdbx_description
1 polymer ?
#
loop_
_entity_poly.entity_id
_entity_poly.type
_entity_poly.pdbx_seq_one_letter_code
_entity_poly.pdbx_strand_id
1 'polypeptide(L)'
;MPGGIGSNETFIQENKIMKIVRSQQDFDLLKPKFPRPNDYRNFTQAGYYFDPNGVLEKGTLSIQDALPKAKPSGPRWRTFEAMESGITVEGFNQKAKEMRLGAEWDADIFIAVHRGFRRLIAQGQGTGMGK
;
A
#
# COMPACT_ATOMS: atom_id res chain seq x y z
N MET A 1 7.82 39.60 5.29
CA MET A 1 7.89 38.44 6.19
C MET A 1 6.84 37.44 5.74
N PRO A 2 7.20 36.18 5.43
CA PRO A 2 6.28 35.22 4.84
C PRO A 2 5.51 34.44 5.91
N GLY A 3 4.17 34.51 5.90
CA GLY A 3 3.28 33.48 6.47
C GLY A 3 3.05 32.43 5.37
N GLY A 4 3.19 31.13 5.65
CA GLY A 4 2.05 30.26 6.02
C GLY A 4 1.04 30.23 4.88
N ILE A 5 0.75 29.13 4.19
CA ILE A 5 0.14 27.90 4.67
C ILE A 5 0.50 26.79 3.67
N GLY A 6 0.93 25.62 4.16
CA GLY A 6 1.20 24.45 3.35
C GLY A 6 -0.07 23.97 2.63
N SER A 7 0.00 23.91 1.31
CA SER A 7 -1.04 23.38 0.44
C SER A 7 -1.20 21.87 0.68
N ASN A 8 -2.22 21.47 1.44
CA ASN A 8 -2.74 20.11 1.38
C ASN A 8 -3.46 19.95 0.04
N GLU A 9 -2.76 19.43 -0.97
CA GLU A 9 -3.33 19.09 -2.27
C GLU A 9 -4.38 17.99 -2.08
N THR A 10 -5.64 18.43 -2.05
CA THR A 10 -6.81 17.55 -2.09
C THR A 10 -7.04 17.18 -3.54
N PHE A 11 -6.67 15.96 -3.93
CA PHE A 11 -7.04 15.41 -5.22
C PHE A 11 -8.54 15.09 -5.20
N ILE A 12 -9.34 15.84 -5.96
CA ILE A 12 -10.80 15.65 -6.08
C ILE A 12 -11.10 15.00 -7.43
N GLN A 13 -11.55 13.75 -7.41
CA GLN A 13 -12.35 13.15 -8.47
C GLN A 13 -13.76 12.93 -7.89
N GLU A 14 -14.74 13.67 -8.40
CA GLU A 14 -16.20 13.59 -8.20
C GLU A 14 -16.72 12.87 -6.92
N ASN A 15 -17.07 13.67 -5.90
CA ASN A 15 -18.05 13.35 -4.83
C ASN A 15 -17.94 12.02 -4.06
N LYS A 16 -16.77 11.39 -4.01
CA LYS A 16 -16.43 10.41 -2.96
C LYS A 16 -15.32 10.98 -2.07
N ILE A 17 -15.61 11.13 -0.78
CA ILE A 17 -14.57 11.41 0.22
C ILE A 17 -13.62 10.20 0.21
N MET A 18 -12.44 10.37 -0.40
CA MET A 18 -11.39 9.37 -0.37
C MET A 18 -10.83 9.29 1.05
N LYS A 19 -10.93 8.11 1.65
CA LYS A 19 -10.43 7.82 3.00
C LYS A 19 -9.02 7.28 2.87
N ILE A 20 -8.04 8.17 3.04
CA ILE A 20 -6.63 7.83 2.88
C ILE A 20 -6.10 7.12 4.12
N VAL A 21 -5.54 5.93 3.92
CA VAL A 21 -4.83 5.13 4.92
C VAL A 21 -3.35 5.53 4.88
N ARG A 22 -2.87 6.22 5.92
CA ARG A 22 -1.53 6.81 5.96
C ARG A 22 -0.52 6.01 6.74
N SER A 23 -0.98 5.06 7.55
CA SER A 23 -0.13 4.29 8.46
C SER A 23 -0.63 2.87 8.67
N GLN A 24 0.22 2.02 9.25
CA GLN A 24 -0.19 0.68 9.67
C GLN A 24 -1.33 0.72 10.70
N GLN A 25 -1.30 1.68 11.62
CA GLN A 25 -2.32 1.83 12.64
C GLN A 25 -3.69 2.13 12.02
N ASP A 26 -3.74 3.01 11.02
CA ASP A 26 -4.98 3.29 10.27
C ASP A 26 -5.50 2.01 9.61
N PHE A 27 -4.61 1.23 9.00
CA PHE A 27 -4.98 -0.02 8.36
C PHE A 27 -5.47 -1.06 9.37
N ASP A 28 -4.83 -1.20 10.53
CA ASP A 28 -5.19 -2.16 11.56
C ASP A 28 -6.58 -1.87 12.15
N LEU A 29 -6.98 -0.59 12.25
CA LEU A 29 -8.33 -0.20 12.64
C LEU A 29 -9.39 -0.58 11.57
N LEU A 30 -8.98 -0.67 10.31
CA LEU A 30 -9.85 -1.04 9.19
C LEU A 30 -9.87 -2.55 8.93
N LYS A 31 -8.80 -3.26 9.29
CA LYS A 31 -8.62 -4.70 9.02
C LYS A 31 -9.81 -5.56 9.47
N PRO A 32 -10.49 -5.33 10.62
CA PRO A 32 -11.69 -6.09 10.98
C PRO A 32 -12.85 -5.96 10.00
N LYS A 33 -12.95 -4.85 9.24
CA LYS A 33 -14.00 -4.63 8.22
C LYS A 33 -13.71 -5.37 6.91
N PHE A 34 -12.45 -5.73 6.68
CA PHE A 34 -11.97 -6.42 5.48
C PHE A 34 -11.18 -7.65 5.92
N PRO A 35 -11.86 -8.68 6.47
CA PRO A 35 -11.21 -9.77 7.19
C PRO A 35 -10.33 -10.65 6.29
N ARG A 36 -10.53 -10.62 4.97
CA ARG A 36 -9.78 -11.45 4.03
C ARG A 36 -8.80 -10.60 3.23
N PRO A 37 -7.59 -11.12 2.94
CA PRO A 37 -6.63 -10.45 2.06
C PRO A 37 -7.19 -10.18 0.65
N ASN A 38 -8.15 -10.97 0.17
CA ASN A 38 -8.77 -10.76 -1.13
C ASN A 38 -9.90 -9.70 -1.10
N ASP A 39 -10.18 -9.07 0.04
CA ASP A 39 -11.21 -8.03 0.18
C ASP A 39 -10.76 -6.65 -0.34
N TYR A 40 -9.63 -6.56 -1.05
CA TYR A 40 -9.11 -5.30 -1.59
C TYR A 40 -10.12 -4.55 -2.48
N ARG A 41 -11.00 -5.26 -3.20
CA ARG A 41 -12.09 -4.63 -3.98
C ARG A 41 -13.14 -3.99 -3.09
N ASN A 42 -13.48 -4.64 -1.97
CA ASN A 42 -14.41 -4.06 -1.00
C ASN A 42 -13.78 -2.84 -0.32
N PHE A 43 -12.46 -2.88 -0.07
CA PHE A 43 -11.70 -1.76 0.47
C PHE A 43 -11.76 -0.52 -0.44
N THR A 44 -11.45 -0.69 -1.74
CA THR A 44 -11.51 0.42 -2.71
C THR A 44 -12.94 0.86 -3.01
N GLN A 45 -13.91 -0.06 -3.10
CA GLN A 45 -15.34 0.28 -3.29
C GLN A 45 -15.90 1.10 -2.12
N ALA A 46 -15.44 0.83 -0.90
CA ALA A 46 -15.79 1.60 0.30
C ALA A 46 -15.06 2.96 0.38
N GLY A 47 -14.26 3.31 -0.64
CA GLY A 47 -13.58 4.60 -0.78
C GLY A 47 -12.28 4.71 0.01
N TYR A 48 -11.70 3.59 0.47
CA TYR A 48 -10.39 3.60 1.12
C TYR A 48 -9.28 3.39 0.10
N TYR A 49 -8.20 4.14 0.26
CA TYR A 49 -7.00 4.08 -0.57
C TYR A 49 -5.77 4.24 0.30
N PHE A 50 -4.65 3.67 -0.10
CA PHE A 50 -3.40 3.94 0.59
C PHE A 50 -2.85 5.30 0.16
N ASP A 51 -2.21 6.00 1.09
CA ASP A 51 -1.50 7.24 0.77
C ASP A 51 -0.44 6.95 -0.30
N PRO A 52 -0.48 7.58 -1.49
CA PRO A 52 0.49 7.34 -2.55
C PRO A 52 1.94 7.60 -2.10
N ASN A 53 2.12 8.53 -1.15
CA ASN A 53 3.41 8.87 -0.58
C ASN A 53 3.75 8.03 0.67
N GLY A 54 2.86 7.13 1.09
CA GLY A 54 3.10 6.18 2.16
C GLY A 54 4.26 5.25 1.79
N VAL A 55 5.11 4.93 2.75
CA VAL A 55 6.29 4.07 2.54
C VAL A 55 6.00 2.67 3.06
N LEU A 56 6.35 1.66 2.26
CA LEU A 56 6.24 0.26 2.61
C LEU A 56 7.57 -0.26 3.14
N GLU A 57 7.57 -0.70 4.40
CA GLU A 57 8.72 -1.37 5.03
C GLU A 57 8.52 -2.87 5.11
N LYS A 58 9.64 -3.58 5.26
CA LYS A 58 9.68 -5.03 5.48
C LYS A 58 8.79 -5.40 6.68
N GLY A 59 7.83 -6.28 6.44
CA GLY A 59 7.02 -6.88 7.49
C GLY A 59 7.71 -8.08 8.13
N THR A 60 6.94 -8.88 8.84
CA THR A 60 7.46 -10.07 9.54
C THR A 60 7.34 -11.35 8.71
N LEU A 61 6.47 -11.36 7.69
CA LEU A 61 6.26 -12.54 6.86
C LEU A 61 7.16 -12.59 5.63
N SER A 62 7.49 -13.81 5.21
CA SER A 62 8.11 -14.11 3.92
C SER A 62 7.11 -14.04 2.77
N ILE A 63 7.59 -14.06 1.51
CA ILE A 63 6.72 -14.14 0.33
C ILE A 63 5.96 -15.49 0.33
N GLN A 64 6.62 -16.58 0.74
CA GLN A 64 6.01 -17.91 0.85
C GLN A 64 4.78 -17.88 1.77
N ASP A 65 4.90 -17.23 2.94
CA ASP A 65 3.81 -17.17 3.92
C ASP A 65 2.71 -16.18 3.51
N ALA A 66 3.09 -15.10 2.83
CA ALA A 66 2.14 -14.11 2.33
C ALA A 66 1.31 -14.64 1.15
N LEU A 67 1.93 -15.46 0.29
CA LEU A 67 1.36 -16.00 -0.93
C LEU A 67 1.54 -17.53 -1.04
N PRO A 68 0.96 -18.33 -0.13
CA PRO A 68 1.22 -19.78 -0.06
C PRO A 68 0.75 -20.57 -1.30
N LYS A 69 -0.16 -19.98 -2.09
CA LYS A 69 -0.69 -20.58 -3.33
C LYS A 69 -0.07 -20.00 -4.60
N ALA A 70 0.78 -18.98 -4.49
CA ALA A 70 1.41 -18.40 -5.67
C ALA A 70 2.58 -19.28 -6.12
N LYS A 71 2.64 -19.54 -7.42
CA LYS A 71 3.80 -20.21 -8.02
C LYS A 71 5.04 -19.32 -7.84
N PRO A 72 6.16 -19.84 -7.30
CA PRO A 72 7.43 -19.14 -7.29
C PRO A 72 7.78 -18.61 -8.69
N SER A 73 8.26 -17.38 -8.76
CA SER A 73 8.58 -16.67 -10.01
C SER A 73 7.38 -16.43 -10.95
N GLY A 74 6.14 -16.73 -10.55
CA GLY A 74 4.93 -16.36 -11.30
C GLY A 74 4.64 -14.85 -11.21
N PRO A 75 3.66 -14.32 -11.98
CA PRO A 75 3.43 -12.87 -12.08
C PRO A 75 3.22 -12.20 -10.71
N ARG A 76 2.32 -12.75 -9.88
CA ARG A 76 2.03 -12.23 -8.53
C ARG A 76 3.23 -12.32 -7.59
N TRP A 77 4.02 -13.40 -7.72
CA TRP A 77 5.22 -13.61 -6.92
C TRP A 77 6.27 -12.54 -7.24
N ARG A 78 6.54 -12.31 -8.53
CA ARG A 78 7.47 -11.26 -8.99
C ARG A 78 7.05 -9.87 -8.54
N THR A 79 5.75 -9.57 -8.57
CA THR A 79 5.22 -8.32 -8.02
C THR A 79 5.56 -8.17 -6.53
N PHE A 80 5.45 -9.24 -5.73
CA PHE A 80 5.82 -9.20 -4.31
C PHE A 80 7.34 -9.12 -4.08
N GLU A 81 8.14 -9.74 -4.95
CA GLU A 81 9.61 -9.60 -4.93
C GLU A 81 10.03 -8.15 -5.19
N ALA A 82 9.35 -7.46 -6.11
CA ALA A 82 9.62 -6.07 -6.47
C ALA A 82 9.19 -5.04 -5.40
N MET A 83 8.51 -5.47 -4.34
CA MET A 83 8.06 -4.62 -3.24
C MET A 83 9.22 -4.35 -2.27
N GLU A 84 10.28 -3.71 -2.73
CA GLU A 84 11.49 -3.41 -1.93
C GLU A 84 11.14 -2.59 -0.66
N SER A 85 11.92 -2.76 0.42
CA SER A 85 11.75 -1.93 1.62
C SER A 85 12.05 -0.46 1.29
N GLY A 86 11.23 0.45 1.79
CA GLY A 86 11.39 1.89 1.54
C GLY A 86 10.73 2.39 0.25
N ILE A 87 10.11 1.52 -0.55
CA ILE A 87 9.35 1.93 -1.73
C ILE A 87 8.07 2.67 -1.32
N THR A 88 7.68 3.68 -2.10
CA THR A 88 6.38 4.35 -1.93
C THR A 88 5.24 3.48 -2.47
N VAL A 89 4.03 3.69 -1.94
CA VAL A 89 2.79 3.07 -2.43
C VAL A 89 2.60 3.34 -3.92
N GLU A 90 2.79 4.59 -4.37
CA GLU A 90 2.69 4.94 -5.78
C GLU A 90 3.76 4.23 -6.62
N GLY A 91 5.03 4.31 -6.21
CA GLY A 91 6.13 3.71 -6.95
C GLY A 91 5.96 2.19 -7.08
N PHE A 92 5.44 1.54 -6.04
CA PHE A 92 5.10 0.13 -6.12
C PHE A 92 3.91 -0.16 -7.05
N ASN A 93 2.83 0.61 -6.98
CA ASN A 93 1.66 0.44 -7.86
C ASN A 93 2.06 0.61 -9.35
N GLN A 94 2.94 1.57 -9.66
CA GLN A 94 3.50 1.75 -10.99
C GLN A 94 4.31 0.52 -11.44
N LYS A 95 5.27 0.05 -10.62
CA LYS A 95 6.02 -1.20 -10.90
C LYS A 95 5.08 -2.40 -11.12
N ALA A 96 4.04 -2.54 -10.30
CA ALA A 96 3.08 -3.64 -10.43
C ALA A 96 2.30 -3.58 -11.76
N LYS A 97 1.94 -2.37 -12.22
CA LYS A 97 1.29 -2.15 -13.52
C LYS A 97 2.20 -2.49 -14.69
N GLU A 98 3.48 -2.15 -14.61
CA GLU A 98 4.48 -2.49 -15.63
C GLU A 98 4.69 -4.01 -15.73
N MET A 99 4.70 -4.71 -14.59
CA MET A 99 4.93 -6.16 -14.54
C MET A 99 3.71 -7.01 -14.92
N ARG A 100 2.49 -6.51 -14.67
CA ARG A 100 1.26 -7.27 -14.89
C ARG A 100 0.13 -6.39 -15.41
N LEU A 101 -0.21 -6.59 -16.69
CA LEU A 101 -1.44 -6.08 -17.29
C LEU A 101 -2.65 -6.50 -16.45
N GLY A 102 -3.43 -5.52 -15.98
CA GLY A 102 -4.56 -5.74 -15.10
C GLY A 102 -4.25 -5.71 -13.59
N ALA A 103 -3.04 -5.34 -13.17
CA ALA A 103 -2.81 -5.01 -11.77
C ALA A 103 -3.77 -3.89 -11.34
N GLU A 104 -4.54 -4.11 -10.27
CA GLU A 104 -5.44 -3.11 -9.70
C GLU A 104 -4.66 -2.26 -8.69
N TRP A 105 -4.91 -0.95 -8.68
CA TRP A 105 -4.26 -0.04 -7.72
C TRP A 105 -4.56 -0.50 -6.29
N ASP A 106 -3.56 -0.46 -5.43
CA ASP A 106 -3.62 -0.87 -4.01
C ASP A 106 -3.94 -2.35 -3.74
N ALA A 107 -4.24 -3.17 -4.75
CA ALA A 107 -4.63 -4.57 -4.54
C ALA A 107 -3.48 -5.44 -4.02
N ASP A 108 -2.28 -5.24 -4.56
CA ASP A 108 -1.07 -5.93 -4.12
C ASP A 108 -0.60 -5.42 -2.74
N ILE A 109 -0.73 -4.11 -2.52
CA ILE A 109 -0.39 -3.46 -1.24
C ILE A 109 -1.33 -3.92 -0.13
N PHE A 110 -2.63 -3.93 -0.40
CA PHE A 110 -3.64 -4.41 0.54
C PHE A 110 -3.30 -5.83 0.99
N ILE A 111 -3.02 -6.74 0.06
CA ILE A 111 -2.68 -8.13 0.39
C ILE A 111 -1.38 -8.19 1.20
N ALA A 112 -0.36 -7.45 0.78
CA ALA A 112 0.93 -7.43 1.47
C ALA A 112 0.82 -6.94 2.91
N VAL A 113 0.11 -5.83 3.13
CA VAL A 113 -0.08 -5.23 4.46
C VAL A 113 -1.02 -6.09 5.31
N HIS A 114 -2.11 -6.61 4.73
CA HIS A 114 -3.07 -7.46 5.44
C HIS A 114 -2.43 -8.73 5.99
N ARG A 115 -1.59 -9.37 5.17
CA ARG A 115 -0.85 -10.56 5.55
C ARG A 115 0.31 -10.26 6.52
N GLY A 116 0.82 -9.04 6.55
CA GLY A 116 2.03 -8.70 7.33
C GLY A 116 3.34 -8.97 6.59
N PHE A 117 3.29 -9.08 5.25
CA PHE A 117 4.49 -9.11 4.39
C PHE A 117 5.16 -7.74 4.33
N ARG A 118 4.37 -6.68 4.31
CA ARG A 118 4.83 -5.30 4.45
C ARG A 118 4.05 -4.60 5.55
N ARG A 119 4.59 -3.47 5.96
CA ARG A 119 4.00 -2.55 6.91
C ARG A 119 4.00 -1.15 6.30
N LEU A 120 2.92 -0.40 6.53
CA LEU A 120 2.87 1.03 6.20
C LEU A 120 3.52 1.87 7.30
N ILE A 121 4.42 2.76 6.90
CA ILE A 121 5.01 3.75 7.79
C ILE A 121 4.36 5.10 7.55
N ALA A 122 3.99 5.78 8.63
CA ALA A 122 3.49 7.15 8.57
C ALA A 122 4.55 8.06 7.94
N GLN A 123 4.11 9.01 7.10
CA GLN A 123 5.00 10.02 6.55
C GLN A 123 5.79 10.71 7.68
N GLY A 124 7.12 10.79 7.52
CA GLY A 124 8.03 11.34 8.53
C GLY A 124 8.57 10.35 9.57
N GLN A 125 8.11 9.09 9.56
CA GLN A 125 8.67 8.01 10.39
C GLN A 125 9.48 6.96 9.61
N GLY A 126 9.54 7.08 8.27
CA GLY A 126 10.44 6.27 7.46
C GLY A 126 11.86 6.55 7.92
N THR A 127 12.60 5.50 8.28
CA THR A 127 14.02 5.61 8.62
C THR A 127 14.71 6.38 7.52
N GLY A 128 15.07 7.63 7.82
CA GLY A 128 16.14 8.29 7.11
C GLY A 128 17.31 7.34 7.15
N MET A 129 17.66 6.75 6.01
CA MET A 129 19.05 6.39 5.78
C MET A 129 19.79 7.72 5.83
N GLY A 130 20.31 8.01 7.02
CA GLY A 130 21.21 9.12 7.23
C GLY A 130 22.47 8.84 6.43
N LYS A 131 22.78 9.81 5.56
CA LYS A 131 24.08 10.07 4.94
C LYS A 131 24.57 9.09 3.88
#